data_AF-A0A928S1Z5-F1
#
_entry.id   AF-A0A928S1Z5-F1
#
_cell.length_a   1.000
_cell.length_b   1.000
_cell.length_c   1.000
_cell.angle_alpha   90.00
_cell.angle_beta   90.00
_cell.angle_gamma   90.00
#
_symmetry.space_group_name_H-M   'P 1'
#
loop_
_entity.id
_entity.type
_entity.pdbx_description
1 polymer ?
#
loop_
_entity_poly.entity_id
_entity_poly.type
_entity_poly.pdbx_seq_one_letter_code
_entity_poly.pdbx_strand_id
1 'polypeptide(L)'
;MRYVLGAAVLTIVGCGDSASDRFAHLPDVVFPSDAPRPSTLAPDAPPPSVARRLPTSAYPAGWIPPGGKISGRWSSIVIHHSATDVGGAARFDRDHRISRGWDELGYHFVIGNGTDTGDGVIEVGPRWTKQKHGAHCKTPNNYYNDHGVGICLVGNFEKTRPSAAQLAALRRLIAFLCAEGRISSDRIYTHGGVTRQTACPGRNFPSVATLRPRGAVAASDLGGHK
;
A
#
# COMPACT_ATOMS: atom_id res chain seq x y z
N MET A 1 -53.28 47.29 10.77
CA MET A 1 -51.82 47.54 10.74
C MET A 1 -51.31 47.30 9.33
N ARG A 2 -50.67 48.30 8.74
CA ARG A 2 -50.11 48.34 7.38
C ARG A 2 -48.66 47.86 7.39
N TYR A 3 -48.22 47.07 6.41
CA TYR A 3 -46.87 47.04 5.80
C TYR A 3 -47.01 46.23 4.50
N VAL A 4 -47.34 46.86 3.37
CA VAL A 4 -46.49 47.46 2.32
C VAL A 4 -45.53 46.47 1.64
N LEU A 5 -45.89 46.21 0.39
CA LEU A 5 -45.22 45.50 -0.69
C LEU A 5 -43.93 46.23 -1.13
N GLY A 6 -42.92 45.50 -1.60
CA GLY A 6 -41.75 46.08 -2.27
C GLY A 6 -41.00 45.05 -3.09
N ALA A 7 -41.41 44.88 -4.35
CA ALA A 7 -40.64 44.20 -5.39
C ALA A 7 -39.74 45.22 -6.10
N ALA A 8 -38.51 44.83 -6.43
CA ALA A 8 -37.67 45.54 -7.40
C ALA A 8 -36.95 44.52 -8.29
N VAL A 9 -37.05 44.75 -9.59
CA VAL A 9 -36.40 44.05 -10.71
C VAL A 9 -35.59 45.10 -11.47
N LEU A 10 -34.59 44.65 -12.26
CA LEU A 10 -33.87 45.32 -13.36
C LEU A 10 -32.62 46.15 -12.91
N THR A 11 -31.43 46.14 -13.52
CA THR A 11 -30.80 45.44 -14.67
C THR A 11 -29.28 45.64 -14.62
N ILE A 12 -28.56 44.62 -15.10
CA ILE A 12 -27.25 44.53 -15.79
C ILE A 12 -26.54 45.85 -16.17
N VAL A 13 -25.25 45.97 -15.81
CA VAL A 13 -24.15 46.43 -16.68
C VAL A 13 -22.87 45.69 -16.29
N GLY A 14 -22.25 45.00 -17.25
CA GLY A 14 -20.87 44.53 -17.15
C GLY A 14 -19.93 45.46 -17.94
N CYS A 15 -18.64 45.46 -17.59
CA CYS A 15 -17.50 45.67 -18.49
C CYS A 15 -16.18 45.58 -17.71
N GLY A 16 -15.17 44.91 -18.27
CA GLY A 16 -13.76 45.19 -17.95
C GLY A 16 -12.88 43.98 -17.64
N ASP A 17 -12.51 43.22 -18.66
CA ASP A 17 -11.26 42.44 -18.68
C ASP A 17 -10.05 43.37 -18.50
N SER A 18 -9.07 42.96 -17.68
CA SER A 18 -7.62 43.24 -17.85
C SER A 18 -6.84 42.68 -16.64
N ALA A 19 -6.53 41.38 -16.67
CA ALA A 19 -5.53 40.78 -15.78
C ALA A 19 -4.30 40.28 -16.57
N SER A 20 -4.00 40.94 -17.69
CA SER A 20 -2.82 40.70 -18.52
C SER A 20 -1.86 41.88 -18.41
N ASP A 21 -1.34 42.18 -17.22
CA ASP A 21 -0.30 43.22 -17.10
C ASP A 21 0.60 43.10 -15.85
N ARG A 22 1.00 41.86 -15.49
CA ARG A 22 1.98 41.62 -14.41
C ARG A 22 3.17 40.75 -14.78
N PHE A 23 3.55 40.71 -16.07
CA PHE A 23 4.76 40.02 -16.52
C PHE A 23 5.55 40.75 -17.63
N ALA A 24 5.30 42.03 -17.87
CA ALA A 24 5.92 42.77 -18.98
C ALA A 24 7.35 43.31 -18.70
N HIS A 25 7.99 42.94 -17.58
CA HIS A 25 9.37 43.39 -17.30
C HIS A 25 10.14 42.44 -16.37
N LEU A 26 10.59 41.32 -16.92
CA LEU A 26 11.68 40.53 -16.31
C LEU A 26 12.90 40.62 -17.24
N PRO A 27 14.09 40.93 -16.73
CA PRO A 27 15.31 41.01 -17.54
C PRO A 27 15.70 39.63 -18.07
N ASP A 28 16.24 39.59 -19.29
CA ASP A 28 16.75 38.37 -19.91
C ASP A 28 17.85 37.72 -19.07
N VAL A 29 17.69 36.43 -18.79
CA VAL A 29 18.72 35.64 -18.10
C VAL A 29 19.82 35.29 -19.11
N VAL A 30 20.97 35.94 -18.96
CA VAL A 30 22.20 35.64 -19.72
C VAL A 30 22.90 34.45 -19.04
N PHE A 31 22.98 33.31 -19.71
CA PHE A 31 23.82 32.19 -19.28
C PHE A 31 25.25 32.39 -19.81
N PRO A 32 26.29 32.39 -18.96
CA PRO A 32 27.66 32.43 -19.45
C PRO A 32 28.00 31.13 -20.20
N SER A 33 28.38 31.28 -21.47
CA SER A 33 29.06 30.25 -22.25
C SER A 33 30.46 30.01 -21.66
N ASP A 34 30.89 28.75 -21.73
CA ASP A 34 32.25 28.24 -21.52
C ASP A 34 32.61 27.83 -20.08
N ALA A 35 32.29 26.58 -19.76
CA ALA A 35 33.02 25.78 -18.77
C ALA A 35 33.65 24.55 -19.46
N PRO A 36 34.86 24.12 -19.07
CA PRO A 36 35.64 23.14 -19.83
C PRO A 36 35.12 21.71 -19.64
N ARG A 37 35.15 20.93 -20.71
CA ARG A 37 34.74 19.52 -20.74
C ARG A 37 35.84 18.63 -20.16
N PRO A 38 35.62 17.85 -19.08
CA PRO A 38 36.55 16.80 -18.69
C PRO A 38 36.32 15.57 -19.57
N SER A 39 37.33 15.19 -20.35
CA SER A 39 37.43 13.86 -20.97
C SER A 39 38.00 12.86 -19.97
N THR A 40 37.26 11.80 -19.66
CA THR A 40 37.66 10.39 -19.88
C THR A 40 36.60 9.48 -19.22
N LEU A 41 36.05 8.58 -20.04
CA LEU A 41 35.14 7.53 -19.63
C LEU A 41 35.87 6.60 -18.64
N ALA A 42 35.36 6.51 -17.41
CA ALA A 42 35.62 5.34 -16.58
C ALA A 42 34.89 4.14 -17.21
N PRO A 43 35.48 2.93 -17.23
CA PRO A 43 34.81 1.76 -17.77
C PRO A 43 33.52 1.49 -16.99
N ASP A 44 32.46 1.17 -17.75
CA ASP A 44 31.12 0.90 -17.26
C ASP A 44 31.14 0.08 -15.97
N ALA A 45 30.68 0.69 -14.88
CA ALA A 45 30.33 -0.06 -13.69
C ALA A 45 29.30 -1.13 -14.12
N PRO A 46 29.46 -2.39 -13.71
CA PRO A 46 28.49 -3.42 -14.05
C PRO A 46 27.10 -2.95 -13.59
N PRO A 47 26.04 -3.23 -14.36
CA PRO A 47 24.68 -2.83 -14.01
C PRO A 47 24.38 -3.26 -12.57
N PRO A 48 23.60 -2.47 -11.79
CA PRO A 48 23.26 -2.82 -10.42
C PRO A 48 22.72 -4.23 -10.44
N SER A 49 23.45 -5.13 -9.75
CA SER A 49 23.12 -6.55 -9.76
C SER A 49 21.67 -6.67 -9.32
N VAL A 50 20.81 -7.12 -10.22
CA VAL A 50 19.45 -7.55 -9.90
C VAL A 50 19.57 -8.40 -8.65
N ALA A 51 19.07 -7.90 -7.52
CA ALA A 51 19.18 -8.58 -6.23
C ALA A 51 18.90 -10.05 -6.47
N ARG A 52 19.92 -10.89 -6.23
CA ARG A 52 19.92 -12.30 -6.64
C ARG A 52 18.60 -12.91 -6.19
N ARG A 53 17.73 -13.23 -7.15
CA ARG A 53 16.43 -13.85 -6.90
C ARG A 53 16.74 -15.10 -6.07
N LEU A 54 16.29 -15.12 -4.81
CA LEU A 54 16.48 -16.30 -3.99
C LEU A 54 15.81 -17.46 -4.72
N PRO A 55 16.41 -18.67 -4.75
CA PRO A 55 15.77 -19.80 -5.39
C PRO A 55 14.37 -19.99 -4.80
N THR A 56 13.39 -20.34 -5.63
CA THR A 56 11.98 -20.56 -5.26
C THR A 56 11.80 -21.57 -4.12
N SER A 57 12.83 -22.36 -3.80
CA SER A 57 12.90 -23.23 -2.62
C SER A 57 13.01 -22.50 -1.27
N ALA A 58 13.20 -21.18 -1.25
CA ALA A 58 13.35 -20.39 -0.02
C ALA A 58 12.03 -20.11 0.72
N TYR A 59 10.88 -20.32 0.06
CA TYR A 59 9.55 -20.01 0.60
C TYR A 59 8.64 -21.24 0.64
N PRO A 60 7.67 -21.30 1.57
CA PRO A 60 6.70 -22.39 1.59
C PRO A 60 5.94 -22.49 0.27
N ALA A 61 5.82 -23.70 -0.28
CA ALA A 61 5.16 -23.93 -1.58
C ALA A 61 3.73 -23.35 -1.63
N GLY A 62 3.00 -23.38 -0.51
CA GLY A 62 1.64 -22.84 -0.41
C GLY A 62 1.53 -21.32 -0.56
N TRP A 63 2.65 -20.58 -0.59
CA TRP A 63 2.64 -19.13 -0.85
C TRP A 63 2.66 -18.80 -2.34
N ILE A 64 3.05 -19.74 -3.19
CA ILE A 64 2.95 -19.56 -4.63
C ILE A 64 1.55 -20.03 -5.07
N PRO A 65 0.76 -19.20 -5.76
CA PRO A 65 -0.56 -19.59 -6.25
C PRO A 65 -0.50 -20.79 -7.20
N PRO A 66 -1.58 -21.59 -7.32
CA PRO A 66 -1.71 -22.59 -8.35
C PRO A 66 -1.36 -22.03 -9.74
N GLY A 67 -0.55 -22.77 -10.49
CA GLY A 67 -0.02 -22.31 -11.79
C GLY A 67 1.30 -21.52 -11.69
N GLY A 68 1.86 -21.33 -10.49
CA GLY A 68 3.22 -20.81 -10.32
C GLY A 68 3.38 -19.32 -10.58
N LYS A 69 2.28 -18.58 -10.82
CA LYS A 69 2.31 -17.18 -11.25
C LYS A 69 1.61 -16.28 -10.22
N ILE A 70 2.38 -15.35 -9.66
CA ILE A 70 1.83 -14.21 -8.92
C ILE A 70 1.45 -13.14 -9.96
N SER A 71 0.23 -12.60 -9.84
CA SER A 71 -0.27 -11.57 -10.73
C SER A 71 0.56 -10.29 -10.61
N GLY A 72 0.89 -9.68 -11.75
CA GLY A 72 1.56 -8.37 -11.78
C GLY A 72 0.68 -7.19 -11.35
N ARG A 73 -0.59 -7.44 -10.99
CA ARG A 73 -1.53 -6.41 -10.55
C ARG A 73 -1.22 -5.85 -9.15
N TRP A 74 -0.48 -6.61 -8.35
CA TRP A 74 -0.20 -6.28 -6.96
C TRP A 74 0.88 -5.21 -6.88
N SER A 75 0.55 -4.10 -6.22
CA SER A 75 1.42 -2.92 -6.17
C SER A 75 1.67 -2.43 -4.74
N SER A 76 0.95 -2.96 -3.74
CA SER A 76 1.08 -2.53 -2.36
C SER A 76 0.75 -3.63 -1.37
N ILE A 77 1.21 -3.49 -0.14
CA ILE A 77 0.85 -4.33 1.01
C ILE A 77 0.13 -3.47 2.03
N VAL A 78 -0.99 -3.93 2.57
CA VAL A 78 -1.74 -3.24 3.62
C VAL A 78 -1.86 -4.13 4.84
N ILE A 79 -1.32 -3.66 5.97
CA ILE A 79 -1.26 -4.40 7.22
C ILE A 79 -2.44 -4.03 8.12
N HIS A 80 -3.07 -5.06 8.68
CA HIS A 80 -4.22 -4.98 9.57
C HIS A 80 -3.98 -5.72 10.89
N HIS A 81 -4.78 -5.38 11.89
CA HIS A 81 -5.09 -6.26 13.00
C HIS A 81 -6.51 -6.81 12.86
N SER A 82 -6.86 -7.88 13.57
CA SER A 82 -8.24 -8.37 13.60
C SER A 82 -9.14 -7.59 14.56
N ALA A 83 -8.55 -6.83 15.49
CA ALA A 83 -9.24 -6.21 16.63
C ALA A 83 -9.92 -7.23 17.57
N THR A 84 -9.51 -8.50 17.50
CA THR A 84 -10.01 -9.59 18.33
C THR A 84 -8.88 -10.17 19.17
N ASP A 85 -9.22 -10.76 20.32
CA ASP A 85 -8.21 -11.44 21.17
C ASP A 85 -7.85 -12.84 20.60
N VAL A 86 -8.79 -13.44 19.88
CA VAL A 86 -8.64 -14.76 19.25
C VAL A 86 -8.99 -14.72 17.76
N GLY A 87 -8.42 -15.66 17.00
CA GLY A 87 -8.88 -15.92 15.64
C GLY A 87 -7.87 -16.61 14.74
N GLY A 88 -8.26 -16.70 13.47
CA GLY A 88 -7.56 -17.37 12.39
C GLY A 88 -8.37 -17.23 11.10
N ALA A 89 -7.82 -17.66 9.97
CA ALA A 89 -8.43 -17.44 8.66
C ALA A 89 -9.82 -18.08 8.55
N ALA A 90 -10.00 -19.29 9.07
CA ALA A 90 -11.29 -20.01 9.02
C ALA A 90 -12.40 -19.29 9.80
N ARG A 91 -12.09 -18.77 11.00
CA ARG A 91 -13.05 -17.97 11.78
C ARG A 91 -13.41 -16.68 11.04
N PHE A 92 -12.40 -15.94 10.57
CA PHE A 92 -12.65 -14.69 9.87
C PHE A 92 -13.37 -14.88 8.53
N ASP A 93 -13.15 -15.96 7.81
CA ASP A 93 -13.91 -16.31 6.60
C ASP A 93 -15.40 -16.46 6.91
N ARG A 94 -15.72 -17.29 7.92
CA ARG A 94 -17.10 -17.49 8.37
C ARG A 94 -17.75 -16.18 8.81
N ASP A 95 -17.06 -15.38 9.63
CA ASP A 95 -17.60 -14.13 10.14
C ASP A 95 -17.82 -13.10 9.01
N HIS A 96 -16.91 -13.03 8.02
CA HIS A 96 -17.10 -12.17 6.84
C HIS A 96 -18.31 -12.60 5.99
N ARG A 97 -18.54 -13.90 5.83
CA ARG A 97 -19.71 -14.42 5.10
C ARG A 97 -21.01 -14.08 5.83
N ILE A 98 -21.08 -14.40 7.12
CA ILE A 98 -22.29 -14.25 7.93
C ILE A 98 -22.62 -12.78 8.19
N SER A 99 -21.64 -12.01 8.66
CA SER A 99 -21.89 -10.65 9.13
C SER A 99 -21.81 -9.59 8.04
N ARG A 100 -21.11 -9.85 6.93
CA ARG A 100 -20.90 -8.86 5.85
C ARG A 100 -21.45 -9.29 4.50
N GLY A 101 -21.97 -10.52 4.38
CA GLY A 101 -22.45 -11.06 3.11
C GLY A 101 -21.36 -11.23 2.06
N TRP A 102 -20.09 -11.30 2.47
CA TRP A 102 -18.97 -11.46 1.54
C TRP A 102 -18.85 -12.91 1.07
N ASP A 103 -18.23 -13.10 -0.08
CA ASP A 103 -18.10 -14.40 -0.70
C ASP A 103 -16.90 -15.22 -0.22
N GLU A 104 -16.03 -14.65 0.62
CA GLU A 104 -14.91 -15.28 1.33
C GLU A 104 -14.17 -14.26 2.21
N LEU A 105 -13.22 -14.75 3.00
CA LEU A 105 -12.23 -14.00 3.78
C LEU A 105 -11.75 -12.76 3.03
N GLY A 106 -11.87 -11.58 3.65
CA GLY A 106 -11.51 -10.32 3.01
C GLY A 106 -10.00 -10.08 2.85
N TYR A 107 -9.17 -10.81 3.60
CA TYR A 107 -7.70 -10.71 3.59
C TYR A 107 -7.07 -11.75 2.66
N HIS A 108 -5.88 -11.44 2.17
CA HIS A 108 -5.06 -12.39 1.39
C HIS A 108 -4.30 -13.34 2.32
N PHE A 109 -3.86 -12.84 3.47
CA PHE A 109 -3.14 -13.62 4.48
C PHE A 109 -3.63 -13.27 5.89
N VAL A 110 -3.58 -14.25 6.79
CA VAL A 110 -3.79 -14.08 8.23
C VAL A 110 -2.57 -14.62 8.98
N ILE A 111 -2.15 -13.95 10.06
CA ILE A 111 -1.05 -14.40 10.92
C ILE A 111 -1.60 -14.67 12.32
N GLY A 112 -1.57 -15.94 12.74
CA GLY A 112 -2.04 -16.40 14.04
C GLY A 112 -1.24 -15.83 15.21
N ASN A 113 -1.89 -15.76 16.37
CA ASN A 113 -1.29 -15.33 17.65
C ASN A 113 -1.23 -16.46 18.69
N GLY A 114 -1.47 -17.71 18.29
CA GLY A 114 -1.47 -18.87 19.17
C GLY A 114 -2.83 -19.29 19.71
N THR A 115 -3.94 -18.70 19.24
CA THR A 115 -5.30 -19.08 19.68
C THR A 115 -5.93 -20.14 18.78
N ASP A 116 -6.53 -19.76 17.65
CA ASP A 116 -7.19 -20.69 16.73
C ASP A 116 -6.16 -21.33 15.81
N THR A 117 -5.05 -20.62 15.54
CA THR A 117 -3.85 -21.12 14.85
C THR A 117 -2.58 -20.70 15.61
N GLY A 118 -1.48 -21.42 15.36
CA GLY A 118 -0.22 -21.20 16.09
C GLY A 118 0.33 -19.78 15.96
N ASP A 119 1.10 -19.35 16.96
CA ASP A 119 1.69 -18.00 16.98
C ASP A 119 2.70 -17.84 15.82
N GLY A 120 2.49 -16.81 14.99
CA GLY A 120 3.27 -16.57 13.78
C GLY A 120 2.96 -17.51 12.60
N VAL A 121 1.97 -18.41 12.72
CA VAL A 121 1.51 -19.23 11.58
C VAL A 121 0.88 -18.32 10.54
N ILE A 122 1.37 -18.41 9.29
CA ILE A 122 0.84 -17.66 8.16
C ILE A 122 -0.17 -18.54 7.43
N GLU A 123 -1.43 -18.15 7.50
CA GLU A 123 -2.54 -18.78 6.81
C GLU A 123 -2.79 -18.08 5.48
N VAL A 124 -2.83 -18.85 4.39
CA VAL A 124 -3.05 -18.35 3.03
C VAL A 124 -4.55 -18.30 2.75
N GLY A 125 -5.08 -17.11 2.50
CA GLY A 125 -6.49 -16.90 2.18
C GLY A 125 -6.83 -17.31 0.75
N PRO A 126 -8.11 -17.67 0.48
CA PRO A 126 -8.53 -18.11 -0.84
C PRO A 126 -8.36 -17.02 -1.92
N ARG A 127 -8.45 -15.73 -1.54
CA ARG A 127 -8.18 -14.60 -2.45
C ARG A 127 -6.76 -14.58 -2.96
N TRP A 128 -5.77 -14.93 -2.14
CA TRP A 128 -4.39 -15.06 -2.59
C TRP A 128 -4.24 -16.23 -3.55
N THR A 129 -4.74 -17.41 -3.19
CA THR A 129 -4.69 -18.61 -4.05
C THR A 129 -5.33 -18.35 -5.42
N LYS A 130 -6.45 -17.61 -5.47
CA LYS A 130 -7.16 -17.26 -6.69
C LYS A 130 -6.64 -15.99 -7.39
N GLN A 131 -5.67 -15.29 -6.79
CA GLN A 131 -5.18 -13.97 -7.23
C GLN A 131 -6.32 -12.94 -7.41
N LYS A 132 -7.30 -12.98 -6.51
CA LYS A 132 -8.52 -12.17 -6.52
C LYS A 132 -8.38 -10.95 -5.61
N HIS A 133 -9.07 -9.85 -5.95
CA HIS A 133 -9.10 -8.60 -5.16
C HIS A 133 -9.52 -8.81 -3.71
N GLY A 134 -8.99 -7.99 -2.82
CA GLY A 134 -9.31 -7.98 -1.40
C GLY A 134 -10.66 -7.34 -1.08
N ALA A 135 -11.05 -7.44 0.20
CA ALA A 135 -12.17 -6.69 0.77
C ALA A 135 -11.75 -6.02 2.10
N HIS A 136 -10.48 -5.64 2.21
CA HIS A 136 -9.85 -5.26 3.48
C HIS A 136 -9.61 -3.75 3.64
N CYS A 137 -9.56 -2.97 2.57
CA CYS A 137 -9.21 -1.55 2.63
C CYS A 137 -9.95 -0.75 1.55
N LYS A 138 -11.22 -0.42 1.81
CA LYS A 138 -12.04 0.39 0.91
C LYS A 138 -11.56 1.84 0.92
N THR A 139 -11.19 2.34 -0.25
CA THR A 139 -10.96 3.78 -0.53
C THR A 139 -11.97 4.27 -1.58
N PRO A 140 -12.11 5.59 -1.82
CA PRO A 140 -13.04 6.12 -2.82
C PRO A 140 -12.86 5.49 -4.21
N ASN A 141 -11.62 5.25 -4.63
CA ASN A 141 -11.27 4.58 -5.89
C ASN A 141 -11.04 3.06 -5.75
N ASN A 142 -11.25 2.48 -4.55
CA ASN A 142 -11.05 1.08 -4.23
C ASN A 142 -9.63 0.49 -4.49
N TYR A 143 -8.63 1.33 -4.76
CA TYR A 143 -7.31 0.92 -5.22
C TYR A 143 -6.65 -0.17 -4.36
N TYR A 144 -6.74 -0.08 -3.04
CA TYR A 144 -6.05 -1.01 -2.14
C TYR A 144 -6.73 -2.37 -2.01
N ASN A 145 -8.00 -2.49 -2.38
CA ASN A 145 -8.63 -3.80 -2.55
C ASN A 145 -8.24 -4.42 -3.89
N ASP A 146 -8.19 -3.59 -4.94
CA ASP A 146 -7.94 -4.07 -6.31
C ASP A 146 -6.47 -4.40 -6.58
N HIS A 147 -5.55 -3.67 -5.94
CA HIS A 147 -4.10 -3.76 -6.18
C HIS A 147 -3.27 -3.99 -4.90
N GLY A 148 -3.89 -4.00 -3.73
CA GLY A 148 -3.21 -4.21 -2.46
C GLY A 148 -3.33 -5.65 -1.95
N VAL A 149 -2.25 -6.17 -1.38
CA VAL A 149 -2.23 -7.43 -0.63
C VAL A 149 -2.50 -7.13 0.84
N GLY A 150 -3.72 -7.38 1.29
CA GLY A 150 -4.09 -7.30 2.71
C GLY A 150 -3.58 -8.47 3.56
N ILE A 151 -2.83 -8.13 4.62
CA ILE A 151 -2.33 -9.08 5.64
C ILE A 151 -2.95 -8.70 6.99
N CYS A 152 -3.62 -9.63 7.65
CA CYS A 152 -4.22 -9.41 8.97
C CYS A 152 -3.48 -10.21 10.05
N LEU A 153 -3.06 -9.54 11.12
CA LEU A 153 -2.53 -10.21 12.31
C LEU A 153 -3.67 -10.37 13.31
N VAL A 154 -3.81 -11.57 13.88
CA VAL A 154 -4.77 -11.83 14.95
C VAL A 154 -4.33 -11.06 16.19
N GLY A 155 -5.21 -10.20 16.72
CA GLY A 155 -4.92 -9.39 17.89
C GLY A 155 -5.61 -8.02 17.87
N ASN A 156 -5.64 -7.39 19.04
CA ASN A 156 -6.05 -5.99 19.20
C ASN A 156 -4.86 -5.13 19.65
N PHE A 157 -4.12 -4.58 18.69
CA PHE A 157 -2.94 -3.76 19.00
C PHE A 157 -3.22 -2.31 19.39
N GLU A 158 -4.48 -1.96 19.65
CA GLU A 158 -4.78 -0.78 20.50
C GLU A 158 -4.51 -1.09 21.98
N LYS A 159 -4.57 -2.37 22.37
CA LYS A 159 -4.40 -2.85 23.76
C LYS A 159 -3.03 -3.47 24.01
N THR A 160 -2.56 -4.31 23.11
CA THR A 160 -1.31 -5.08 23.27
C THR A 160 -0.35 -4.87 22.10
N ARG A 161 0.89 -5.38 22.20
CA ARG A 161 1.81 -5.44 21.05
C ARG A 161 1.64 -6.77 20.30
N PRO A 162 1.90 -6.81 18.97
CA PRO A 162 2.05 -8.08 18.27
C PRO A 162 3.17 -8.93 18.89
N SER A 163 3.03 -10.25 18.85
CA SER A 163 4.07 -11.15 19.35
C SER A 163 5.35 -11.05 18.50
N ALA A 164 6.48 -11.47 19.07
CA ALA A 164 7.73 -11.55 18.32
C ALA A 164 7.62 -12.51 17.12
N ALA A 165 6.90 -13.62 17.28
CA ALA A 165 6.68 -14.61 16.22
C ALA A 165 5.81 -14.02 15.09
N GLN A 166 4.74 -13.29 15.40
CA GLN A 166 3.92 -12.58 14.42
C GLN A 166 4.75 -11.58 13.61
N LEU A 167 5.61 -10.80 14.27
CA LEU A 167 6.45 -9.82 13.58
C LEU A 167 7.53 -10.49 12.72
N ALA A 168 8.11 -11.61 13.18
CA ALA A 168 9.07 -12.38 12.38
C ALA A 168 8.41 -12.96 11.12
N ALA A 169 7.22 -13.56 11.29
CA ALA A 169 6.40 -14.08 10.20
C ALA A 169 6.03 -12.97 9.19
N LEU A 170 5.54 -11.83 9.68
CA LEU A 170 5.18 -10.69 8.85
C LEU A 170 6.36 -10.19 8.02
N ARG A 171 7.55 -10.04 8.60
CA ARG A 171 8.76 -9.63 7.86
C ARG A 171 9.11 -10.64 6.76
N ARG A 172 9.02 -11.94 7.05
CA ARG A 172 9.27 -12.99 6.05
C ARG A 172 8.27 -12.93 4.90
N LEU A 173 6.99 -12.72 5.22
CA LEU A 173 5.93 -12.59 4.21
C LEU A 173 6.08 -11.34 3.35
N ILE A 174 6.43 -10.20 3.96
CA ILE A 174 6.72 -8.95 3.23
C ILE A 174 7.90 -9.16 2.29
N ALA A 175 9.00 -9.75 2.76
CA ALA A 175 10.18 -10.02 1.93
C ALA A 175 9.83 -10.89 0.71
N PHE A 176 9.03 -11.94 0.91
CA PHE A 176 8.49 -12.77 -0.16
C PHE A 176 7.67 -11.96 -1.17
N LEU A 177 6.69 -11.20 -0.70
CA LEU A 177 5.81 -10.41 -1.58
C LEU A 177 6.57 -9.34 -2.36
N CYS A 178 7.60 -8.74 -1.76
CA CYS A 178 8.49 -7.82 -2.46
C CYS A 178 9.33 -8.53 -3.53
N ALA A 179 9.93 -9.68 -3.20
CA ALA A 179 10.81 -10.40 -4.12
C ALA A 179 10.06 -11.08 -5.27
N GLU A 180 9.02 -11.86 -4.95
CA GLU A 180 8.29 -12.68 -5.92
C GLU A 180 7.10 -11.95 -6.51
N GLY A 181 6.38 -11.17 -5.69
CA GLY A 181 5.27 -10.33 -6.13
C GLY A 181 5.71 -9.01 -6.78
N ARG A 182 7.02 -8.70 -6.77
CA ARG A 182 7.60 -7.44 -7.28
C ARG A 182 6.97 -6.18 -6.68
N ILE A 183 6.46 -6.26 -5.45
CA ILE A 183 5.89 -5.12 -4.75
C ILE A 183 7.03 -4.27 -4.17
N SER A 184 7.05 -2.97 -4.48
CA SER A 184 8.07 -2.07 -3.92
C SER A 184 8.01 -2.03 -2.39
N SER A 185 9.18 -2.06 -1.74
CA SER A 185 9.31 -2.01 -0.29
C SER A 185 8.83 -0.67 0.33
N ASP A 186 8.71 0.38 -0.49
CA ASP A 186 8.15 1.66 -0.07
C ASP A 186 6.62 1.67 -0.05
N ARG A 187 5.98 0.67 -0.67
CA ARG A 187 4.52 0.57 -0.81
C ARG A 187 3.91 -0.38 0.22
N ILE A 188 4.42 -0.28 1.45
CA ILE A 188 3.94 -1.02 2.62
C ILE A 188 3.24 -0.03 3.54
N TYR A 189 1.96 -0.25 3.77
CA TYR A 189 1.09 0.65 4.51
C TYR A 189 0.37 -0.05 5.65
N THR A 190 -0.08 0.73 6.61
CA THR A 190 -1.10 0.34 7.59
C THR A 190 -2.48 0.77 7.12
N HIS A 191 -3.54 0.08 7.55
CA HIS A 191 -4.91 0.47 7.18
C HIS A 191 -5.23 1.93 7.55
N GLY A 192 -4.94 2.33 8.79
CA GLY A 192 -5.12 3.70 9.27
C GLY A 192 -4.21 4.71 8.58
N GLY A 193 -3.03 4.28 8.13
CA GLY A 193 -2.14 5.11 7.30
C GLY A 193 -2.71 5.39 5.91
N VAL A 194 -3.49 4.46 5.36
CA VAL A 194 -4.18 4.62 4.06
C VAL A 194 -5.45 5.45 4.19
N THR A 195 -6.35 5.08 5.10
CA THR A 195 -7.71 5.66 5.13
C THR A 195 -7.87 6.81 6.10
N ARG A 196 -7.07 6.86 7.17
CA ARG A 196 -7.24 7.76 8.33
C ARG A 196 -8.62 7.69 9.00
N GLN A 197 -9.37 6.62 8.75
CA GLN A 197 -10.74 6.42 9.24
C GLN A 197 -10.86 5.23 10.20
N THR A 198 -9.72 4.72 10.68
CA THR A 198 -9.65 3.55 11.54
C THR A 198 -8.40 3.61 12.41
N ALA A 199 -8.48 3.03 13.60
CA ALA A 199 -7.32 2.83 14.47
C ALA A 199 -6.41 1.68 13.99
N CYS A 200 -6.88 0.82 13.08
CA CYS A 200 -6.16 -0.35 12.59
C CYS A 200 -4.79 0.03 11.96
N PRO A 201 -3.70 -0.72 12.21
CA PRO A 201 -3.58 -1.93 13.03
C PRO A 201 -3.36 -1.67 14.52
N GLY A 202 -3.48 -0.44 15.00
CA GLY A 202 -3.41 -0.07 16.40
C GLY A 202 -2.10 0.65 16.78
N ARG A 203 -2.15 1.50 17.80
CA ARG A 203 -1.05 2.36 18.27
C ARG A 203 0.18 1.60 18.76
N ASN A 204 0.03 0.34 19.17
CA ASN A 204 1.16 -0.48 19.62
C ASN A 204 1.78 -1.31 18.49
N PHE A 205 1.25 -1.21 17.27
CA PHE A 205 1.87 -1.82 16.09
C PHE A 205 3.15 -1.07 15.72
N PRO A 206 4.26 -1.75 15.40
CA PRO A 206 5.52 -1.08 15.10
C PRO A 206 5.44 -0.27 13.79
N SER A 207 6.31 0.72 13.66
CA SER A 207 6.44 1.47 12.41
C SER A 207 6.73 0.54 11.23
N VAL A 208 6.06 0.77 10.11
CA VAL A 208 6.26 0.02 8.84
C VAL A 208 7.70 0.07 8.36
N ALA A 209 8.45 1.11 8.69
CA ALA A 209 9.88 1.22 8.36
C ALA A 209 10.69 0.05 8.95
N THR A 210 10.30 -0.46 10.12
CA THR A 210 10.97 -1.59 10.79
C THR A 210 10.65 -2.96 10.17
N LEU A 211 9.73 -3.00 9.20
CA LEU A 211 9.27 -4.20 8.51
C LEU A 211 9.83 -4.31 7.08
N ARG A 212 10.43 -3.25 6.55
CA ARG A 212 10.96 -3.20 5.19
C ARG A 212 12.17 -4.15 5.06
N PRO A 213 12.27 -4.93 3.97
CA PRO A 213 13.47 -5.71 3.69
C PRO A 213 14.69 -4.78 3.55
N ARG A 214 15.82 -5.14 4.15
CA ARG A 214 17.07 -4.37 4.00
C ARG A 214 17.61 -4.56 2.57
N GLY A 215 17.99 -3.47 1.91
CA GLY A 215 18.58 -3.50 0.56
C GLY A 215 17.58 -3.62 -0.60
N ALA A 216 16.28 -3.45 -0.36
CA ALA A 216 15.29 -3.36 -1.45
C ALA A 216 15.37 -1.97 -2.12
N VAL A 217 15.51 -1.97 -3.45
CA VAL A 217 15.63 -0.75 -4.26
C VAL A 217 14.31 0.04 -4.24
N ALA A 218 14.40 1.36 -4.09
CA ALA A 218 13.26 2.26 -4.04
C ALA A 218 12.51 2.29 -5.39
N ALA A 219 11.22 2.63 -5.37
CA ALA A 219 10.38 2.67 -6.58
C ALA A 219 10.84 3.68 -7.65
N SER A 220 11.75 4.61 -7.30
CA SER A 220 12.34 5.59 -8.21
C SER A 220 13.10 4.95 -9.39
N ASP A 221 13.49 3.68 -9.26
CA ASP A 221 14.40 3.02 -10.20
C ASP A 221 13.67 2.10 -11.19
N LEU A 222 12.33 2.07 -11.15
CA LEU A 222 11.47 1.27 -12.05
C LEU A 222 10.70 2.11 -13.07
N GLY A 223 10.92 3.43 -13.09
CA GLY A 223 10.21 4.38 -13.94
C GLY A 223 11.01 4.78 -15.17
N GLY A 224 10.96 3.97 -16.22
CA GLY A 224 11.44 4.35 -17.54
C GLY A 224 11.58 3.15 -18.45
N HIS A 225 10.55 2.88 -19.26
CA HIS A 225 10.67 2.65 -20.70
C HIS A 225 9.32 2.25 -21.29
N LYS A 226 8.87 3.14 -22.19
CA LYS A 226 7.81 3.05 -23.20
C LYS A 226 6.38 3.30 -22.72
#